data_AF-A0A8G1U9J1-F1
#
_entry.id   AF-A0A8G1U9J1-F1
#
_cell.length_a   1.000
_cell.length_b   1.000
_cell.length_c   1.000
_cell.angle_alpha   90.00
_cell.angle_beta   90.00
_cell.angle_gamma   90.00
#
_symmetry.space_group_name_H-M   'P 1'
#
loop_
_entity.id
_entity.type
_entity.pdbx_description
1 polymer ?
#
loop_
_entity_poly.entity_id
_entity_poly.type
_entity_poly.pdbx_seq_one_letter_code
_entity_poly.pdbx_strand_id
1 'polypeptide(L)'
;MLRVSGIEPAELTELWQRRWADCPPVAHRLRGPYRDVWVRFHSLPGSKRYAEGEEEYAVVLDRYNTVLDELFAGADVYVVTPEWTSAPDVPSHRRVADHWRSLLVADDPDPDFRTYCHLFAVRRPWRRGCIDDLLRDVADDRTAGVLITDTRMLRIHHPYDGGADVFLGSPEERDGMRDRHAGWLSGHPAGL
;
A
#
# COMPACT_ATOMS: atom_id res chain seq x y z
N MET A 1 -23.08 -6.14 15.60
CA MET A 1 -22.39 -6.41 14.31
C MET A 1 -21.21 -7.32 14.63
N LEU A 2 -21.28 -8.57 14.20
CA LEU A 2 -20.35 -9.64 14.60
C LEU A 2 -18.95 -9.36 14.04
N ARG A 3 -17.94 -9.48 14.91
CA ARG A 3 -16.51 -9.47 14.55
C ARG A 3 -16.27 -10.46 13.41
N VAL A 4 -15.67 -9.98 12.32
CA VAL A 4 -14.90 -10.83 11.43
C VAL A 4 -13.51 -10.20 11.34
N SER A 5 -12.68 -10.45 12.35
CA SER A 5 -11.23 -10.40 12.16
C SER A 5 -10.59 -11.32 13.20
N GLY A 6 -9.97 -12.37 12.67
CA GLY A 6 -9.21 -13.39 13.38
C GLY A 6 -7.89 -13.57 12.64
N ILE A 7 -7.27 -12.45 12.28
CA ILE A 7 -6.02 -12.44 11.54
C ILE A 7 -4.91 -12.59 12.57
N GLU A 8 -4.26 -13.76 12.59
CA GLU A 8 -3.16 -14.01 13.51
C GLU A 8 -1.92 -13.21 13.08
N PRO A 9 -1.38 -12.30 13.93
CA PRO A 9 -0.22 -11.47 13.56
C PRO A 9 1.02 -12.28 13.15
N ALA A 10 1.21 -13.46 13.72
CA ALA A 10 2.28 -14.38 13.37
C ALA A 10 2.11 -14.90 11.93
N GLU A 11 0.89 -15.26 11.52
CA GLU A 11 0.59 -15.74 10.16
C GLU A 11 0.89 -14.66 9.11
N LEU A 12 0.49 -13.41 9.36
CA LEU A 12 0.83 -12.28 8.48
C LEU A 12 2.34 -12.07 8.37
N THR A 13 3.07 -12.25 9.46
CA THR A 13 4.53 -12.12 9.49
C THR A 13 5.19 -13.23 8.67
N GLU A 14 4.73 -14.47 8.79
CA GLU A 14 5.21 -15.59 7.99
C GLU A 14 4.88 -15.43 6.50
N LEU A 15 3.66 -15.00 6.18
CA LEU A 15 3.23 -14.66 4.82
C LEU A 15 4.16 -13.62 4.20
N TRP A 16 4.43 -12.54 4.93
CA TRP A 16 5.33 -11.49 4.50
C TRP A 16 6.75 -12.03 4.26
N GLN A 17 7.31 -12.75 5.21
CA GLN A 17 8.66 -13.30 5.12
C GLN A 17 8.86 -14.29 3.97
N ARG A 18 7.81 -15.02 3.57
CA ARG A 18 7.90 -15.94 2.42
C ARG A 18 8.21 -15.23 1.10
N ARG A 19 7.79 -13.98 0.93
CA ARG A 19 7.95 -13.24 -0.34
C ARG A 19 8.90 -12.04 -0.23
N TRP A 20 8.87 -11.34 0.90
CA TRP A 20 9.51 -10.05 1.11
C TRP A 20 10.55 -10.10 2.26
N ALA A 21 11.26 -11.21 2.40
CA ALA A 21 12.17 -11.49 3.52
C ALA A 21 13.20 -10.38 3.81
N ASP A 22 13.70 -9.71 2.77
CA ASP A 22 14.79 -8.74 2.86
C ASP A 22 14.31 -7.33 3.22
N CYS A 23 12.99 -7.12 3.33
CA CYS A 23 12.43 -5.80 3.59
C CYS A 23 11.31 -5.85 4.63
N PRO A 24 11.31 -4.97 5.65
CA PRO A 24 10.13 -4.83 6.49
C PRO A 24 8.93 -4.32 5.68
N PRO A 25 7.69 -4.52 6.17
CA PRO A 25 6.46 -3.97 5.58
C PRO A 25 6.33 -2.45 5.70
N VAL A 26 7.34 -1.75 5.17
CA VAL A 26 7.42 -0.30 5.02
C VAL A 26 7.53 -0.03 3.52
N ALA A 27 6.42 0.37 2.92
CA ALA A 27 6.19 0.31 1.48
C ALA A 27 7.31 0.91 0.62
N HIS A 28 7.77 2.12 0.96
CA HIS A 28 8.81 2.81 0.18
C HIS A 28 10.17 2.08 0.19
N ARG A 29 10.44 1.22 1.19
CA ARG A 29 11.70 0.46 1.30
C ARG A 29 11.76 -0.72 0.33
N LEU A 30 10.61 -1.19 -0.19
CA LEU A 30 10.55 -2.32 -1.12
C LEU A 30 11.20 -2.03 -2.49
N ARG A 31 11.20 -0.76 -2.92
CA ARG A 31 11.65 -0.33 -4.27
C ARG A 31 13.09 -0.73 -4.59
N GLY A 32 13.95 -0.76 -3.58
CA GLY A 32 15.37 -1.10 -3.75
C GLY A 32 15.56 -2.61 -3.95
N PRO A 33 15.27 -3.44 -2.94
CA PRO A 33 15.50 -4.89 -3.02
C PRO A 33 14.63 -5.60 -4.07
N TYR A 34 13.44 -5.09 -4.37
CA TYR A 34 12.46 -5.74 -5.25
C TYR A 34 12.22 -4.96 -6.56
N ARG A 35 13.28 -4.35 -7.08
CA ARG A 35 13.20 -3.47 -8.27
C ARG A 35 12.78 -4.20 -9.55
N ASP A 36 13.08 -5.49 -9.65
CA ASP A 36 12.78 -6.35 -10.80
C ASP A 36 11.28 -6.64 -10.96
N VAL A 37 10.53 -6.61 -9.86
CA VAL A 37 9.08 -6.81 -9.82
C VAL A 37 8.28 -5.54 -9.51
N TRP A 38 8.95 -4.38 -9.48
CA TRP A 38 8.35 -3.09 -9.19
C TRP A 38 7.99 -2.31 -10.45
N VAL A 39 6.83 -1.66 -10.43
CA VAL A 39 6.40 -0.64 -11.39
C VAL A 39 5.68 0.50 -10.66
N ARG A 40 5.82 1.72 -11.17
CA ARG A 40 5.15 2.92 -10.68
C ARG A 40 4.15 3.45 -11.70
N PHE A 41 2.98 3.86 -11.23
CA PHE A 41 1.97 4.55 -12.04
C PHE A 41 1.58 5.88 -11.40
N HIS A 42 1.35 6.90 -12.21
CA HIS A 42 0.78 8.18 -11.77
C HIS A 42 -0.75 8.10 -11.70
N SER A 43 -1.32 8.74 -10.67
CA SER A 43 -2.77 8.77 -10.47
C SER A 43 -3.48 9.81 -11.34
N LEU A 44 -2.75 10.82 -11.83
CA LEU A 44 -3.27 11.83 -12.75
C LEU A 44 -2.41 11.94 -14.03
N PRO A 45 -2.99 12.46 -15.14
CA PRO A 45 -2.24 12.78 -16.34
C PRO A 45 -1.10 13.78 -16.08
N GLY A 46 -0.03 13.71 -16.87
CA GLY A 46 1.09 14.64 -16.79
C GLY A 46 1.85 14.60 -15.46
N SER A 47 1.74 13.50 -14.71
CA SER A 47 2.34 13.33 -13.38
C SER A 47 1.89 14.40 -12.37
N LYS A 48 0.69 14.97 -12.56
CA LYS A 48 0.07 15.87 -11.57
C LYS A 48 -0.09 15.12 -10.25
N ARG A 49 0.24 15.79 -9.13
CA ARG A 49 0.29 15.15 -7.82
C ARG A 49 -1.04 15.15 -7.09
N TYR A 50 -1.73 16.30 -7.04
CA TYR A 50 -2.94 16.49 -6.25
C TYR A 50 -4.14 16.77 -7.15
N ALA A 51 -5.29 16.22 -6.78
CA ALA A 51 -6.57 16.55 -7.40
C ALA A 51 -7.08 17.90 -6.88
N GLU A 52 -7.63 18.72 -7.77
CA GLU A 52 -8.19 20.04 -7.47
C GLU A 52 -9.72 20.06 -7.48
N GLY A 53 -10.36 18.96 -7.92
CA GLY A 53 -11.81 18.84 -7.98
C GLY A 53 -12.28 17.41 -8.21
N GLU A 54 -13.61 17.19 -8.11
CA GLU A 54 -14.21 15.85 -8.18
C GLU A 54 -13.96 15.12 -9.50
N GLU A 55 -13.82 15.82 -10.62
CA GLU A 55 -13.45 15.21 -11.90
C GLU A 55 -12.06 14.57 -11.85
N GLU A 56 -11.10 15.24 -11.20
CA GLU A 56 -9.75 14.69 -11.03
C GLU A 56 -9.72 13.58 -9.97
N TYR A 57 -10.51 13.70 -8.89
CA TYR A 57 -10.68 12.57 -7.96
C TYR A 57 -11.27 11.34 -8.65
N ALA A 58 -12.22 11.51 -9.57
CA ALA A 58 -12.76 10.40 -10.34
C ALA A 58 -11.65 9.71 -11.16
N VAL A 59 -10.71 10.46 -11.75
CA VAL A 59 -9.55 9.90 -12.45
C VAL A 59 -8.59 9.17 -11.50
N VAL A 60 -8.27 9.78 -10.35
CA VAL A 60 -7.40 9.18 -9.32
C VAL A 60 -7.97 7.83 -8.85
N LEU A 61 -9.24 7.84 -8.44
CA LEU A 61 -9.93 6.65 -7.95
C LEU A 61 -10.09 5.61 -9.05
N ASP A 62 -10.36 6.02 -10.28
CA ASP A 62 -10.46 5.10 -11.41
C ASP A 62 -9.14 4.37 -11.67
N ARG A 63 -8.01 5.09 -11.71
CA ARG A 63 -6.69 4.46 -11.91
C ARG A 63 -6.31 3.52 -10.77
N TYR A 64 -6.47 3.94 -9.51
CA TYR A 64 -6.18 3.06 -8.38
C TYR A 64 -7.05 1.81 -8.39
N ASN A 65 -8.36 1.96 -8.57
CA ASN A 65 -9.26 0.82 -8.62
C ASN A 65 -9.00 -0.09 -9.82
N THR A 66 -8.59 0.44 -10.98
CA THR A 66 -8.24 -0.37 -12.15
C THR A 66 -7.04 -1.26 -11.87
N VAL A 67 -5.98 -0.74 -11.26
CA VAL A 67 -4.84 -1.56 -10.85
C VAL A 67 -5.26 -2.58 -9.79
N LEU A 68 -6.04 -2.17 -8.79
CA LEU A 68 -6.52 -3.08 -7.73
C LEU A 68 -7.43 -4.20 -8.26
N ASP A 69 -8.29 -3.91 -9.24
CA ASP A 69 -9.13 -4.90 -9.91
C ASP A 69 -8.27 -5.92 -10.67
N GLU A 70 -7.26 -5.48 -11.41
CA GLU A 70 -6.33 -6.40 -12.09
C GLU A 70 -5.57 -7.32 -11.12
N LEU A 71 -5.23 -6.81 -9.94
CA LEU A 71 -4.49 -7.57 -8.94
C LEU A 71 -5.39 -8.53 -8.14
N PHE A 72 -6.62 -8.10 -7.81
CA PHE A 72 -7.38 -8.68 -6.70
C PHE A 72 -8.86 -8.96 -7.00
N ALA A 73 -9.33 -8.79 -8.25
CA ALA A 73 -10.71 -9.13 -8.61
C ALA A 73 -11.07 -10.57 -8.22
N GLY A 74 -12.19 -10.73 -7.49
CA GLY A 74 -12.68 -12.03 -7.03
C GLY A 74 -11.92 -12.63 -5.85
N ALA A 75 -10.97 -11.91 -5.24
CA ALA A 75 -10.21 -12.36 -4.09
C ALA A 75 -10.51 -11.54 -2.81
N ASP A 76 -10.10 -12.08 -1.67
CA ASP A 76 -9.94 -11.29 -0.45
C ASP A 76 -8.59 -10.56 -0.49
N VAL A 77 -8.55 -9.39 0.13
CA VAL A 77 -7.33 -8.58 0.32
C VAL A 77 -7.09 -8.30 1.79
N TYR A 78 -5.83 -8.10 2.14
CA TYR A 78 -5.47 -7.34 3.33
C TYR A 78 -5.28 -5.88 2.96
N VAL A 79 -5.98 -5.00 3.68
CA VAL A 79 -5.72 -3.56 3.69
C VAL A 79 -4.92 -3.27 4.95
N VAL A 80 -3.65 -2.88 4.76
CA VAL A 80 -2.72 -2.58 5.84
C VAL A 80 -2.51 -1.07 5.89
N THR A 81 -2.81 -0.48 7.03
CA THR A 81 -2.68 0.95 7.27
C THR A 81 -1.69 1.19 8.41
N PRO A 82 -0.63 1.98 8.20
CA PRO A 82 0.31 2.29 9.26
C PRO A 82 -0.23 3.39 10.19
N GLU A 83 0.40 3.51 11.34
CA GLU A 83 0.32 4.64 12.24
C GLU A 83 1.72 4.93 12.79
N TRP A 84 2.13 6.19 12.75
CA TRP A 84 3.48 6.62 13.08
C TRP A 84 3.50 7.35 14.42
N THR A 85 4.42 6.98 15.30
CA THR A 85 4.53 7.52 16.66
C THR A 85 6.01 7.67 17.05
N SER A 86 6.30 8.47 18.08
CA SER A 86 7.62 8.50 18.73
C SER A 86 7.74 7.48 19.88
N ALA A 87 6.62 6.90 20.31
CA ALA A 87 6.56 5.97 21.43
C ALA A 87 6.32 4.51 20.96
N PRO A 88 6.84 3.51 21.69
CA PRO A 88 6.66 2.10 21.35
C PRO A 88 5.23 1.59 21.58
N ASP A 89 4.41 2.32 22.35
CA ASP A 89 3.05 1.92 22.73
C ASP A 89 2.12 1.89 21.52
N VAL A 90 1.41 0.78 21.34
CA VAL A 90 0.45 0.63 20.25
C VAL A 90 -0.77 1.51 20.49
N PRO A 91 -1.16 2.37 19.53
CA PRO A 91 -2.35 3.19 19.64
C PRO A 91 -3.63 2.37 19.84
N SER A 92 -4.31 2.57 20.98
CA SER A 92 -5.46 1.76 21.40
C SER A 92 -6.80 2.20 20.80
N HIS A 93 -6.83 3.31 20.05
CA HIS A 93 -8.07 3.90 19.53
C HIS A 93 -8.55 3.26 18.22
N ARG A 94 -7.69 2.48 17.53
CA ARG A 94 -8.09 1.70 16.35
C ARG A 94 -8.89 0.47 16.73
N ARG A 95 -10.22 0.61 16.70
CA ARG A 95 -11.17 -0.48 17.02
C ARG A 95 -11.55 -1.36 15.81
N VAL A 96 -11.16 -0.96 14.60
CA VAL A 96 -11.67 -1.53 13.33
C VAL A 96 -10.65 -2.42 12.62
N ALA A 97 -9.38 -2.40 13.04
CA ALA A 97 -8.30 -3.15 12.41
C ALA A 97 -7.49 -3.90 13.47
N ASP A 98 -7.04 -5.12 13.14
CA ASP A 98 -6.19 -5.91 14.02
C ASP A 98 -4.76 -5.37 13.94
N HIS A 99 -4.13 -5.16 15.11
CA HIS A 99 -2.71 -4.87 15.17
C HIS A 99 -1.92 -6.06 14.62
N TRP A 100 -1.09 -5.81 13.62
CA TRP A 100 -0.19 -6.81 13.07
C TRP A 100 1.19 -6.74 13.74
N ARG A 101 1.87 -5.59 13.67
CA ARG A 101 3.21 -5.46 14.25
C ARG A 101 3.61 -4.02 14.43
N SER A 102 4.53 -3.79 15.37
CA SER A 102 5.24 -2.53 15.53
C SER A 102 6.65 -2.66 14.99
N LEU A 103 7.14 -1.62 14.32
CA LEU A 103 8.48 -1.52 13.76
C LEU A 103 9.17 -0.29 14.34
N LEU A 104 10.39 -0.43 14.86
CA LEU A 104 11.28 0.71 15.06
C LEU A 104 11.92 1.05 13.70
N VAL A 105 11.47 2.13 13.08
CA VAL A 105 11.84 2.52 11.70
C VAL A 105 13.09 3.40 11.71
N ALA A 106 13.20 4.27 12.71
CA ALA A 106 14.37 5.09 12.99
C ALA A 106 14.64 5.05 14.51
N ASP A 107 15.84 4.60 14.88
CA ASP A 107 16.31 4.49 16.26
C ASP A 107 17.26 5.65 16.58
N ASP A 108 16.67 6.81 16.86
CA ASP A 108 17.42 7.99 17.29
C ASP A 108 17.81 7.86 18.77
N PRO A 109 19.04 8.27 19.16
CA PRO A 109 19.44 8.35 20.56
C PRO A 109 18.52 9.24 21.41
N ASP A 110 17.96 10.29 20.82
CA ASP A 110 16.93 11.11 21.44
C ASP A 110 15.56 10.45 21.25
N PRO A 111 14.89 10.01 22.34
CA PRO A 111 13.61 9.32 22.26
C PRO A 111 12.52 10.09 21.50
N ASP A 112 12.56 11.42 21.51
CA ASP A 112 11.55 12.24 20.84
C ASP A 112 11.66 12.20 19.31
N PHE A 113 12.82 11.81 18.78
CA PHE A 113 13.07 11.65 17.35
C PHE A 113 13.05 10.19 16.88
N ARG A 114 12.80 9.24 17.79
CA ARG A 114 12.51 7.85 17.38
C ARG A 114 11.24 7.81 16.56
N THR A 115 11.21 6.89 15.60
CA THR A 115 10.05 6.69 14.75
C THR A 115 9.62 5.23 14.80
N TYR A 116 8.45 4.98 15.37
CA TYR A 116 7.77 3.70 15.31
C TYR A 116 6.71 3.72 14.21
N CYS A 117 6.52 2.58 13.56
CA CYS A 117 5.42 2.32 12.65
C CYS A 117 4.61 1.13 13.15
N HIS A 118 3.36 1.37 13.51
CA HIS A 118 2.40 0.37 13.91
C HIS A 118 1.54 0.00 12.72
N LEU A 119 1.61 -1.25 12.30
CA LEU A 119 0.83 -1.76 11.18
C LEU A 119 -0.44 -2.42 11.70
N PHE A 120 -1.57 -2.04 11.11
CA PHE A 120 -2.84 -2.68 11.36
C PHE A 120 -3.40 -3.23 10.06
N ALA A 121 -4.01 -4.40 10.12
CA ALA A 121 -4.54 -5.10 8.95
C ALA A 121 -6.03 -5.37 9.11
N VAL A 122 -6.76 -5.23 8.00
CA VAL A 122 -8.14 -5.71 7.86
C VAL A 122 -8.20 -6.61 6.64
N ARG A 123 -8.80 -7.80 6.80
CA ARG A 123 -9.14 -8.68 5.69
C ARG A 123 -10.54 -8.34 5.20
N ARG A 124 -10.70 -8.21 3.88
CA ARG A 124 -12.03 -8.02 3.27
C ARG A 124 -12.09 -8.58 1.85
N PRO A 125 -13.29 -8.96 1.38
CA PRO A 125 -13.50 -9.21 -0.04
C PRO A 125 -13.21 -7.95 -0.85
N TRP A 126 -12.40 -8.07 -1.90
CA TRP A 126 -12.18 -6.96 -2.81
C TRP A 126 -13.43 -6.70 -3.65
N ARG A 127 -13.82 -5.44 -3.72
CA ARG A 127 -14.80 -4.91 -4.66
C ARG A 127 -14.33 -3.52 -5.08
N ARG A 128 -14.42 -3.21 -6.37
CA ARG A 128 -14.19 -1.85 -6.86
C ARG A 128 -14.96 -0.83 -6.01
N GLY A 129 -14.28 0.21 -5.57
CA GLY A 129 -14.86 1.27 -4.75
C GLY A 129 -14.90 0.99 -3.24
N CYS A 130 -14.55 -0.22 -2.80
CA CYS A 130 -14.79 -0.60 -1.40
C CYS A 130 -13.89 0.13 -0.37
N ILE A 131 -12.81 0.76 -0.82
CA ILE A 131 -11.87 1.56 -0.03
C ILE A 131 -11.67 2.97 -0.59
N ASP A 132 -12.61 3.51 -1.38
CA ASP A 132 -12.43 4.81 -2.03
C ASP A 132 -12.18 5.95 -1.05
N ASP A 133 -12.84 5.96 0.11
CA ASP A 133 -12.58 6.95 1.16
C ASP A 133 -11.10 6.92 1.61
N LEU A 134 -10.54 5.72 1.80
CA LEU A 134 -9.13 5.55 2.14
C LEU A 134 -8.21 5.97 0.98
N LEU A 135 -8.56 5.62 -0.26
CA LEU A 135 -7.78 6.01 -1.43
C LEU A 135 -7.77 7.53 -1.64
N ARG A 136 -8.88 8.20 -1.30
CA ARG A 136 -8.99 9.67 -1.30
C ARG A 136 -8.14 10.28 -0.19
N ASP A 137 -8.21 9.77 1.03
CA ASP A 137 -7.31 10.19 2.12
C ASP A 137 -5.84 10.02 1.74
N VAL A 138 -5.48 8.97 1.00
CA VAL A 138 -4.12 8.75 0.50
C VAL A 138 -3.74 9.76 -0.59
N ALA A 139 -4.64 10.07 -1.52
CA ALA A 139 -4.40 11.05 -2.57
C ALA A 139 -4.17 12.47 -2.02
N ASP A 140 -4.78 12.77 -0.87
CA ASP A 140 -4.68 14.05 -0.16
C ASP A 140 -3.52 14.11 0.85
N ASP A 141 -2.67 13.07 0.89
CA ASP A 141 -1.59 12.91 1.88
C ASP A 141 -2.09 12.96 3.35
N ARG A 142 -3.37 12.69 3.57
CA ARG A 142 -3.98 12.56 4.92
C ARG A 142 -3.63 11.22 5.56
N THR A 143 -3.36 10.21 4.75
CA THR A 143 -2.86 8.89 5.17
C THR A 143 -1.76 8.44 4.23
N ALA A 144 -0.61 8.03 4.76
CA ALA A 144 0.52 7.58 3.96
C ALA A 144 0.95 6.15 4.33
N GLY A 145 1.69 5.48 3.44
CA GLY A 145 2.28 4.16 3.71
C GLY A 145 1.30 2.98 3.69
N VAL A 146 0.11 3.17 3.14
CA VAL A 146 -0.91 2.11 2.97
C VAL A 146 -0.39 1.01 2.05
N LEU A 147 -0.69 -0.25 2.37
CA LEU A 147 -0.48 -1.40 1.50
C LEU A 147 -1.81 -2.13 1.29
N ILE A 148 -2.09 -2.53 0.05
CA ILE A 148 -3.14 -3.48 -0.28
C ILE A 148 -2.49 -4.71 -0.89
N THR A 149 -2.81 -5.88 -0.38
CA THR A 149 -2.17 -7.13 -0.80
C THR A 149 -3.16 -8.27 -0.89
N ASP A 150 -2.88 -9.25 -1.75
CA ASP A 150 -3.60 -10.51 -1.74
C ASP A 150 -3.32 -11.28 -0.44
N THR A 151 -4.17 -12.26 -0.12
CA THR A 151 -4.04 -13.04 1.12
C THR A 151 -2.78 -13.91 1.20
N ARG A 152 -2.04 -14.10 0.11
CA ARG A 152 -0.74 -14.79 0.11
C ARG A 152 0.44 -13.82 0.18
N MET A 153 0.20 -12.52 0.21
CA MET A 153 1.21 -11.47 0.17
C MET A 153 2.18 -11.56 -1.02
N LEU A 154 1.68 -11.96 -2.19
CA LEU A 154 2.51 -12.10 -3.40
C LEU A 154 2.55 -10.83 -4.22
N ARG A 155 1.50 -10.01 -4.15
CA ARG A 155 1.36 -8.76 -4.88
C ARG A 155 0.97 -7.64 -3.92
N ILE A 156 1.54 -6.47 -4.14
CA ILE A 156 1.31 -5.29 -3.31
C ILE A 156 0.95 -4.12 -4.20
N HIS A 157 -0.12 -3.42 -3.83
CA HIS A 157 -0.44 -2.08 -4.29
C HIS A 157 -0.20 -1.09 -3.15
N HIS A 158 0.72 -0.15 -3.35
CA HIS A 158 1.05 0.92 -2.42
C HIS A 158 0.66 2.27 -3.02
N PRO A 159 -0.55 2.79 -2.75
CA PRO A 159 -0.94 4.12 -3.18
C PRO A 159 -0.28 5.19 -2.28
N TYR A 160 -0.03 6.35 -2.87
CA TYR A 160 0.43 7.58 -2.21
C TYR A 160 -0.08 8.79 -3.00
N ASP A 161 0.28 10.00 -2.58
CA ASP A 161 -0.12 11.19 -3.28
C ASP A 161 0.58 11.31 -4.65
N GLY A 162 -0.21 11.41 -5.72
CA GLY A 162 0.27 11.46 -7.11
C GLY A 162 0.53 10.11 -7.79
N GLY A 163 0.31 8.97 -7.13
CA GLY A 163 0.46 7.68 -7.79
C GLY A 163 0.46 6.46 -6.88
N ALA A 164 0.91 5.34 -7.43
CA ALA A 164 1.07 4.09 -6.72
C ALA A 164 2.32 3.35 -7.18
N ASP A 165 2.95 2.66 -6.23
CA ASP A 165 3.91 1.61 -6.53
C ASP A 165 3.20 0.26 -6.48
N VAL A 166 3.51 -0.59 -7.45
CA VAL A 166 2.97 -1.94 -7.54
C VAL A 166 4.14 -2.92 -7.56
N PHE A 167 4.04 -3.95 -6.72
CA PHE A 167 5.01 -5.05 -6.66
C PHE A 167 4.32 -6.34 -7.06
N LEU A 168 4.87 -7.03 -8.06
CA LEU A 168 4.24 -8.19 -8.69
C LEU A 168 4.93 -9.51 -8.29
N GLY A 169 4.29 -10.63 -8.65
CA GLY A 169 4.81 -11.97 -8.39
C GLY A 169 6.07 -12.29 -9.18
N SER A 170 6.22 -11.71 -10.38
CA SER A 170 7.39 -11.92 -11.25
C SER A 170 7.67 -10.71 -12.16
N PRO A 171 8.88 -10.62 -12.75
CA PRO A 171 9.22 -9.59 -13.73
C PRO A 171 8.29 -9.59 -14.95
N GLU A 172 7.86 -10.76 -15.42
CA GLU A 172 6.96 -10.90 -16.58
C GLU A 172 5.57 -10.34 -16.27
N GLU A 173 5.07 -10.59 -15.06
CA GLU A 173 3.80 -10.02 -14.61
C GLU A 173 3.89 -8.49 -14.49
N ARG A 174 5.01 -8.00 -13.94
CA ARG A 174 5.32 -6.56 -13.86
C ARG A 174 5.37 -5.92 -15.24
N ASP A 175 6.07 -6.54 -16.18
CA ASP A 175 6.22 -6.05 -17.56
C ASP A 175 4.87 -6.01 -18.27
N GLY A 176 4.07 -7.07 -18.15
CA GLY A 176 2.74 -7.11 -18.75
C GLY A 176 1.81 -6.04 -18.19
N MET A 177 1.86 -5.76 -16.89
CA MET A 177 1.07 -4.68 -16.27
C MET A 177 1.58 -3.29 -16.70
N ARG A 178 2.90 -3.08 -16.71
CA ARG A 178 3.52 -1.85 -17.21
C ARG A 178 3.04 -1.54 -18.63
N ASP A 179 3.07 -2.53 -19.52
CA ASP A 179 2.79 -2.33 -20.94
C ASP A 179 1.30 -2.02 -21.20
N ARG A 180 0.38 -2.63 -20.42
CA ARG A 180 -1.06 -2.30 -20.47
C ARG A 180 -1.35 -0.84 -20.07
N HIS A 181 -0.56 -0.30 -19.14
CA HIS A 181 -0.76 1.03 -18.56
C HIS A 181 0.36 2.01 -18.88
N ALA A 182 0.99 1.86 -20.06
CA ALA A 182 2.14 2.66 -20.47
C ALA A 182 1.86 4.17 -20.42
N GLY A 183 0.62 4.59 -20.68
CA GLY A 183 0.19 6.00 -20.61
C GLY A 183 0.12 6.59 -19.20
N TRP A 184 0.31 5.79 -18.15
CA TRP A 184 0.32 6.23 -16.75
C TRP A 184 1.71 6.25 -16.14
N LEU A 185 2.73 5.82 -16.87
CA LEU A 185 4.12 5.83 -16.42
C LEU A 185 4.67 7.26 -16.41
N SER A 186 5.72 7.47 -15.61
CA SER A 186 6.50 8.72 -15.67
C SER A 186 7.13 8.86 -17.06
N GLY A 187 7.10 10.07 -17.61
CA GLY A 187 7.89 10.42 -18.79
C GLY A 187 9.40 10.47 -18.49
N HIS A 188 9.79 10.42 -17.21
CA HIS A 188 11.19 10.43 -16.80
C HIS A 188 11.85 9.06 -17.06
N PRO A 189 13.06 9.01 -17.65
CA PRO A 189 13.73 7.74 -17.99
C PRO A 189 13.98 6.80 -16.81
N ALA A 190 14.07 7.35 -15.59
CA ALA A 190 14.24 6.58 -14.36
C ALA A 190 12.94 6.00 -13.79
N GLY A 191 11.78 6.31 -14.40
CA GLY A 191 10.47 5.96 -13.86
C GLY A 191 10.14 6.66 -12.54
N LEU A 192 10.83 7.78 -12.26
CA LEU A 192 10.67 8.59 -11.05
C LEU A 192 9.59 9.64 -11.23
#